data_AF-A0AAI9FUE9-F1
#
_entry.id   AF-A0AAI9FUE9-F1
#
_cell.length_a   1.000
_cell.length_b   1.000
_cell.length_c   1.000
_cell.angle_alpha   90.00
_cell.angle_beta   90.00
_cell.angle_gamma   90.00
#
_symmetry.space_group_name_H-M   'P 1'
#
loop_
_entity.id
_entity.type
_entity.pdbx_description
1 polymer ?
#
loop_
_entity_poly.entity_id
_entity_poly.type
_entity_poly.pdbx_seq_one_letter_code
_entity_poly.pdbx_strand_id
1 'polypeptide(L)'
;MRIASVMVVLTIWLGACGEAVAQAGSVPPAGTKQGWERQHLGDHVSEPGEALPDFLRRTGRVLHDYTRQSGNEACGAIASDGQRFSLRLYTDGVPHGCAIRTSEVMEGSAFTGETIHSHPWQKVLTMTPAARAWSHFYKDGNAGAPTLRNDGAVGFSRADRANGDGWLIAGGQLLHLVNGKTERLGPVFLSTE
;
A
#
# COMPACT_ATOMS: atom_id res chain seq x y z
N MET A 1 -17.32 19.29 84.06
CA MET A 1 -15.93 19.31 84.59
C MET A 1 -15.02 18.64 83.56
N ARG A 2 -13.87 19.27 83.30
CA ARG A 2 -12.74 18.86 82.43
C ARG A 2 -12.84 19.19 80.93
N ILE A 3 -12.25 20.37 80.69
CA ILE A 3 -11.66 20.95 79.49
C ILE A 3 -10.54 20.04 78.97
N ALA A 4 -10.42 19.88 77.65
CA ALA A 4 -9.14 19.57 77.01
C ALA A 4 -9.09 20.30 75.65
N SER A 5 -8.16 21.24 75.58
CA SER A 5 -7.77 22.05 74.42
C SER A 5 -6.84 21.26 73.48
N VAL A 6 -6.38 21.94 72.42
CA VAL A 6 -5.15 21.70 71.62
C VAL A 6 -5.40 20.76 70.41
N MET A 7 -5.00 21.02 69.16
CA MET A 7 -4.11 22.00 68.53
C MET A 7 -4.53 22.15 67.07
N VAL A 8 -4.51 23.37 66.53
CA VAL A 8 -4.54 23.62 65.09
C VAL A 8 -3.11 23.53 64.58
N VAL A 9 -2.83 22.60 63.66
CA VAL A 9 -1.61 22.60 62.86
C VAL A 9 -2.00 22.90 61.42
N LEU A 10 -1.68 24.12 61.00
CA LEU A 10 -1.76 24.59 59.62
C LEU A 10 -0.50 24.10 58.91
N THR A 11 -0.63 23.07 58.07
CA THR A 11 0.46 22.64 57.18
C THR A 11 0.22 23.22 55.79
N ILE A 12 1.03 24.21 55.44
CA ILE A 12 1.14 24.78 54.10
C ILE A 12 1.91 23.77 53.25
N TRP A 13 1.25 23.15 52.26
CA TRP A 13 1.92 22.37 51.22
C TRP A 13 2.13 23.26 49.98
N LEU A 14 3.41 23.54 49.72
CA LEU A 14 3.89 24.13 48.47
C LEU A 14 3.56 23.20 47.30
N GLY A 15 3.20 23.81 46.18
CA GLY A 15 2.82 23.15 44.95
C GLY A 15 3.88 22.17 44.42
N ALA A 16 3.38 21.05 43.92
CA ALA A 16 4.01 20.31 42.85
C ALA A 16 2.98 20.20 41.73
N CYS A 17 3.24 20.87 40.60
CA CYS A 17 2.63 20.53 39.34
C CYS A 17 3.03 19.08 39.03
N GLY A 18 2.11 18.15 39.30
CA GLY A 18 2.25 16.78 38.82
C GLY A 18 2.08 16.80 37.32
N GLU A 19 3.19 16.74 36.59
CA GLU A 19 3.20 16.45 35.17
C GLU A 19 2.47 15.12 34.97
N ALA A 20 1.35 15.18 34.25
CA ALA A 20 0.71 13.98 33.73
C ALA A 20 1.70 13.35 32.76
N VAL A 21 2.47 12.36 33.24
CA VAL A 21 3.26 11.48 32.40
C VAL A 21 2.25 10.69 31.59
N ALA A 22 1.98 11.17 30.37
CA ALA A 22 1.35 10.36 29.35
C ALA A 22 2.16 9.06 29.25
N GLN A 23 1.52 7.94 29.57
CA GLN A 23 2.03 6.62 29.20
C GLN A 23 2.23 6.66 27.70
N ALA A 24 3.48 6.84 27.29
CA ALA A 24 3.92 6.65 25.92
C ALA A 24 3.57 5.19 25.58
N GLY A 25 2.46 5.03 24.87
CA GLY A 25 2.21 3.84 24.09
C GLY A 25 3.47 3.58 23.29
N SER A 26 4.09 2.46 23.58
CA SER A 26 5.34 1.96 23.00
C SER A 26 5.42 2.27 21.52
N VAL A 27 6.21 3.30 21.18
CA VAL A 27 6.76 3.48 19.84
C VAL A 27 7.58 2.21 19.58
N PRO A 28 7.27 1.38 18.57
CA PRO A 28 8.10 0.24 18.27
C PRO A 28 9.53 0.73 18.02
N PRO A 29 10.55 0.01 18.52
CA PRO A 29 11.94 0.43 18.40
C PRO A 29 12.23 0.64 16.92
N ALA A 30 12.90 1.77 16.60
CA ALA A 30 13.31 2.15 15.26
C ALA A 30 13.79 0.90 14.50
N GLY A 31 12.92 0.41 13.61
CA GLY A 31 13.09 -0.89 12.98
C GLY A 31 14.38 -0.90 12.20
N THR A 32 15.13 -2.00 12.28
CA THR A 32 16.20 -2.30 11.33
C THR A 32 15.70 -1.99 9.92
N LYS A 33 16.30 -1.01 9.24
CA LYS A 33 15.93 -0.65 7.87
C LYS A 33 16.01 -1.92 7.03
N GLN A 34 14.86 -2.40 6.54
CA GLN A 34 14.77 -3.67 5.83
C GLN A 34 15.44 -3.61 4.45
N GLY A 35 15.99 -2.45 4.06
CA GLY A 35 16.70 -2.23 2.79
C GLY A 35 15.81 -1.66 1.69
N TRP A 36 14.49 -1.67 1.89
CA TRP A 36 13.49 -0.93 1.11
C TRP A 36 12.51 -0.24 2.07
N GLU A 37 11.70 0.66 1.54
CA GLU A 37 10.68 1.39 2.30
C GLU A 37 9.36 1.39 1.53
N ARG A 38 8.28 0.98 2.22
CA ARG A 38 6.94 1.09 1.69
C ARG A 38 6.46 2.53 1.80
N GLN A 39 5.92 3.06 0.72
CA GLN A 39 5.46 4.44 0.62
C GLN A 39 3.99 4.48 0.20
N HIS A 40 3.24 5.42 0.77
CA HIS A 40 1.88 5.74 0.35
C HIS A 40 1.94 6.71 -0.82
N LEU A 41 1.21 6.41 -1.90
CA LEU A 41 1.19 7.18 -3.14
C LEU A 41 -0.07 8.05 -3.29
N GLY A 42 -1.12 7.74 -2.54
CA GLY A 42 -2.37 8.49 -2.57
C GLY A 42 -3.61 7.63 -2.31
N ASP A 43 -4.69 8.34 -2.00
CA ASP A 43 -6.01 7.80 -1.73
C ASP A 43 -6.95 8.19 -2.88
N HIS A 44 -7.66 7.21 -3.43
CA HIS A 44 -8.59 7.39 -4.55
C HIS A 44 -9.96 6.82 -4.20
N VAL A 45 -11.02 7.54 -4.54
CA VAL A 45 -12.41 7.16 -4.29
C VAL A 45 -13.22 7.30 -5.58
N SER A 46 -14.14 6.38 -5.80
CA SER A 46 -15.07 6.42 -6.93
C SER A 46 -16.19 7.43 -6.69
N GLU A 47 -16.87 7.84 -7.76
CA GLU A 47 -18.19 8.48 -7.61
C GLU A 47 -19.24 7.45 -7.18
N PRO A 48 -20.36 7.86 -6.56
CA PRO A 48 -21.44 6.95 -6.21
C PRO A 48 -21.99 6.31 -7.49
N GLY A 49 -22.06 4.99 -7.52
CA GLY A 49 -22.53 4.24 -8.69
C GLY A 49 -21.57 4.22 -9.89
N GLU A 50 -20.35 4.76 -9.77
CA GLU A 50 -19.30 4.56 -10.78
C GLU A 50 -18.97 3.07 -10.87
N ALA A 51 -18.97 2.52 -12.09
CA ALA A 51 -18.61 1.11 -12.29
C ALA A 51 -17.13 0.90 -11.97
N LEU A 52 -16.80 -0.23 -11.32
CA LEU A 52 -15.43 -0.54 -10.92
C LEU A 52 -14.41 -0.41 -12.07
N PRO A 53 -14.65 -0.94 -13.29
CA PRO A 53 -13.69 -0.79 -14.38
C PRO A 53 -13.40 0.67 -14.78
N ASP A 54 -14.39 1.57 -14.67
CA ASP A 54 -14.21 2.97 -15.01
C ASP A 54 -13.41 3.70 -13.92
N PHE A 55 -13.73 3.42 -12.64
CA PHE A 55 -12.93 3.89 -11.51
C PHE A 55 -11.47 3.43 -11.60
N LEU A 56 -11.25 2.16 -11.93
CA LEU A 56 -9.91 1.57 -12.09
C LEU A 56 -9.20 2.08 -13.34
N ARG A 57 -9.89 2.44 -14.42
CA ARG A 57 -9.26 3.06 -15.58
C ARG A 57 -8.74 4.46 -15.24
N ARG A 58 -9.55 5.25 -14.52
CA ARG A 58 -9.17 6.59 -14.04
C ARG A 58 -8.00 6.54 -13.06
N THR A 59 -8.09 5.68 -12.05
CA THR A 59 -7.02 5.49 -11.06
C THR A 59 -5.79 4.79 -11.66
N GLY A 60 -6.00 3.89 -12.62
CA GLY A 60 -4.95 3.17 -13.35
C GLY A 60 -3.97 4.08 -14.08
N ARG A 61 -4.39 5.29 -14.47
CA ARG A 61 -3.49 6.32 -14.98
C ARG A 61 -2.42 6.72 -13.97
N VAL A 62 -2.79 6.85 -12.69
CA VAL A 62 -1.86 7.21 -11.61
C VAL A 62 -0.82 6.11 -11.41
N LEU A 63 -1.26 4.84 -11.38
CA LEU A 63 -0.34 3.71 -11.32
C LEU A 63 0.58 3.66 -12.55
N HIS A 64 0.02 3.85 -13.74
CA HIS A 64 0.79 3.86 -14.99
C HIS A 64 1.87 4.94 -14.97
N ASP A 65 1.49 6.17 -14.66
CA ASP A 65 2.40 7.32 -14.67
C ASP A 65 3.50 7.15 -13.63
N TYR A 66 3.16 6.70 -12.41
CA TYR A 66 4.14 6.40 -11.37
C TYR A 66 5.13 5.33 -11.81
N THR A 67 4.65 4.20 -12.33
CA THR A 67 5.50 3.08 -12.75
C THR A 67 6.36 3.44 -13.97
N ARG A 68 5.85 4.27 -14.88
CA ARG A 68 6.63 4.76 -16.03
C ARG A 68 7.77 5.67 -15.60
N GLN A 69 7.53 6.54 -14.61
CA GLN A 69 8.52 7.50 -14.11
C GLN A 69 9.57 6.84 -13.21
N SER A 70 9.15 5.97 -12.31
CA SER A 70 10.03 5.35 -11.31
C SER A 70 10.66 4.03 -11.75
N GLY A 71 10.00 3.31 -12.67
CA GLY A 71 10.32 1.91 -12.96
C GLY A 71 9.89 0.92 -11.86
N ASN A 72 9.19 1.38 -10.82
CA ASN A 72 8.73 0.56 -9.70
C ASN A 72 7.26 0.19 -9.83
N GLU A 73 6.88 -0.93 -9.22
CA GLU A 73 5.48 -1.32 -9.10
C GLU A 73 4.75 -0.47 -8.07
N ALA A 74 3.46 -0.25 -8.30
CA ALA A 74 2.52 0.29 -7.34
C ALA A 74 1.33 -0.67 -7.21
N CYS A 75 0.68 -0.69 -6.06
CA CYS A 75 -0.40 -1.61 -5.76
C CYS A 75 -1.38 -1.07 -4.72
N GLY A 76 -2.56 -1.69 -4.65
CA GLY A 76 -3.57 -1.37 -3.65
C GLY A 76 -4.61 -2.48 -3.52
N ALA A 77 -5.22 -2.55 -2.34
CA ALA A 77 -6.40 -3.37 -2.09
C ALA A 77 -7.65 -2.55 -2.48
N ILE A 78 -8.54 -3.13 -3.30
CA ILE A 78 -9.80 -2.48 -3.66
C ILE A 78 -10.77 -2.66 -2.50
N ALA A 79 -11.36 -1.57 -2.04
CA ALA A 79 -12.32 -1.59 -0.95
C ALA A 79 -13.63 -0.90 -1.34
N SER A 80 -14.67 -1.12 -0.56
CA SER A 80 -15.97 -0.47 -0.76
C SER A 80 -16.68 -0.21 0.56
N ASP A 81 -17.41 0.91 0.63
CA ASP A 81 -18.36 1.24 1.71
C ASP A 81 -19.80 0.83 1.36
N GLY A 82 -20.01 0.13 0.25
CA GLY A 82 -21.32 -0.25 -0.29
C GLY A 82 -21.93 0.77 -1.26
N GLN A 83 -21.40 1.99 -1.35
CA GLN A 83 -21.83 3.02 -2.31
C GLN A 83 -20.73 3.43 -3.29
N ARG A 84 -19.48 3.39 -2.84
CA ARG A 84 -18.28 3.78 -3.58
C ARG A 84 -17.23 2.70 -3.48
N PHE A 85 -16.31 2.70 -4.44
CA PHE A 85 -15.05 1.97 -4.36
C PHE A 85 -13.95 2.91 -3.85
N SER A 86 -12.94 2.35 -3.19
CA SER A 86 -11.78 3.08 -2.71
C SER A 86 -10.49 2.29 -2.90
N LEU A 87 -9.39 3.02 -3.08
CA LEU A 87 -8.03 2.50 -3.23
C LEU A 87 -7.07 3.37 -2.41
N ARG A 88 -6.30 2.73 -1.53
CA ARG A 88 -5.07 3.31 -1.01
C ARG A 88 -3.89 2.72 -1.78
N LEU A 89 -3.18 3.56 -2.52
CA LEU A 89 -2.07 3.12 -3.36
C LEU A 89 -0.76 3.17 -2.59
N TYR A 90 0.03 2.13 -2.75
CA TYR A 90 1.35 2.00 -2.15
C TYR A 90 2.37 1.54 -3.19
N THR A 91 3.64 1.68 -2.84
CA THR A 91 4.78 1.09 -3.54
C THR A 91 5.76 0.59 -2.49
N ASP A 92 6.45 -0.51 -2.78
CA ASP A 92 7.59 -0.93 -1.97
C ASP A 92 8.93 -0.40 -2.56
N GLY A 93 8.86 0.44 -3.60
CA GLY A 93 10.03 1.06 -4.22
C GLY A 93 10.89 0.09 -5.02
N VAL A 94 10.30 -1.02 -5.51
CA VAL A 94 11.01 -2.06 -6.27
C VAL A 94 10.27 -2.40 -7.57
N PRO A 95 10.98 -2.91 -8.60
CA PRO A 95 10.41 -3.12 -9.92
C PRO A 95 9.70 -4.47 -10.14
N HIS A 96 9.76 -5.39 -9.18
CA HIS A 96 9.32 -6.79 -9.35
C HIS A 96 8.41 -7.26 -8.22
N GLY A 97 7.85 -6.32 -7.47
CA GLY A 97 6.96 -6.63 -6.38
C GLY A 97 6.36 -5.39 -5.72
N CYS A 98 5.15 -5.56 -5.22
CA CYS A 98 4.49 -4.61 -4.35
C CYS A 98 3.59 -5.39 -3.39
N ALA A 99 3.90 -5.37 -2.10
CA ALA A 99 3.10 -6.10 -1.13
C ALA A 99 1.73 -5.47 -0.97
N ILE A 100 0.66 -6.27 -0.90
CA ILE A 100 -0.69 -5.78 -0.66
C ILE A 100 -1.11 -6.19 0.75
N ARG A 101 -1.56 -5.22 1.54
CA ARG A 101 -2.12 -5.44 2.86
C ARG A 101 -3.60 -5.15 2.80
N THR A 102 -4.42 -6.19 2.88
CA THR A 102 -5.89 -6.10 2.72
C THR A 102 -6.58 -5.34 3.85
N SER A 103 -5.88 -5.07 4.95
CA SER A 103 -6.33 -4.19 6.03
C SER A 103 -6.01 -2.70 5.80
N GLU A 104 -5.14 -2.36 4.84
CA GLU A 104 -4.79 -0.97 4.50
C GLU A 104 -5.84 -0.35 3.57
N VAL A 105 -7.10 -0.36 4.01
CA VAL A 105 -8.25 0.23 3.31
C VAL A 105 -8.68 1.53 3.98
N MET A 106 -9.48 2.35 3.29
CA MET A 106 -10.00 3.58 3.89
C MET A 106 -10.97 3.28 5.03
N GLU A 107 -11.06 4.19 5.99
CA GLU A 107 -12.00 4.07 7.10
C GLU A 107 -13.44 3.93 6.58
N GLY A 108 -14.22 3.04 7.19
CA GLY A 108 -15.59 2.74 6.76
C GLY A 108 -15.70 1.87 5.50
N SER A 109 -14.60 1.58 4.80
CA SER A 109 -14.58 0.64 3.67
C SER A 109 -14.15 -0.77 4.10
N ALA A 110 -14.62 -1.79 3.38
CA ALA A 110 -14.18 -3.17 3.51
C ALA A 110 -13.52 -3.65 2.22
N PHE A 111 -12.48 -4.48 2.34
CA PHE A 111 -11.82 -5.12 1.20
C PHE A 111 -12.82 -5.93 0.37
N THR A 112 -12.85 -5.72 -0.95
CA THR A 112 -13.80 -6.41 -1.84
C THR A 112 -13.41 -7.84 -2.18
N GLY A 113 -12.18 -8.25 -1.85
CA GLY A 113 -11.59 -9.50 -2.34
C GLY A 113 -10.65 -9.30 -3.53
N GLU A 114 -10.60 -8.08 -4.10
CA GLU A 114 -9.86 -7.80 -5.34
C GLU A 114 -8.72 -6.80 -5.12
N THR A 115 -7.63 -7.00 -5.83
CA THR A 115 -6.44 -6.15 -5.76
C THR A 115 -6.09 -5.57 -7.12
N ILE A 116 -5.33 -4.48 -7.12
CA ILE A 116 -4.74 -3.91 -8.33
C ILE A 116 -3.24 -3.68 -8.14
N HIS A 117 -2.43 -3.95 -9.17
CA HIS A 117 -1.04 -3.51 -9.23
C HIS A 117 -0.63 -3.06 -10.64
N SER A 118 0.59 -2.55 -10.78
CA SER A 118 1.17 -2.12 -12.05
C SER A 118 2.52 -2.75 -12.32
N HIS A 119 2.80 -3.03 -13.60
CA HIS A 119 4.10 -3.54 -14.02
C HIS A 119 4.95 -2.49 -14.75
N PRO A 120 6.27 -2.49 -14.53
CA PRO A 120 7.21 -1.72 -15.35
C PRO A 120 7.18 -2.16 -16.81
N TRP A 121 7.60 -1.25 -17.69
CA TRP A 121 7.62 -1.45 -19.15
C TRP A 121 8.92 -2.10 -19.65
N GLN A 122 9.97 -2.08 -18.83
CA GLN A 122 11.29 -2.62 -19.15
C GLN A 122 11.20 -4.13 -19.29
N LYS A 123 11.82 -4.70 -20.34
CA LYS A 123 11.89 -6.16 -20.54
C LYS A 123 12.83 -6.86 -19.55
N VAL A 124 13.77 -6.12 -18.98
CA VAL A 124 14.76 -6.58 -18.01
C VAL A 124 14.78 -5.59 -16.86
N LEU A 125 14.62 -6.09 -15.65
CA LEU A 125 14.61 -5.31 -14.42
C LEU A 125 15.99 -5.40 -13.77
N THR A 126 16.50 -4.29 -13.29
CA THR A 126 17.76 -4.26 -12.54
C THR A 126 17.48 -4.53 -11.07
N MET A 127 18.20 -5.49 -10.48
CA MET A 127 18.08 -5.82 -9.06
C MET A 127 18.94 -4.90 -8.20
N THR A 128 18.41 -3.71 -7.90
CA THR A 128 19.00 -2.75 -6.95
C THR A 128 19.16 -3.36 -5.55
N PRO A 129 19.95 -2.76 -4.65
CA PRO A 129 20.05 -3.24 -3.27
C PRO A 129 18.68 -3.36 -2.57
N ALA A 130 17.78 -2.40 -2.80
CA ALA A 130 16.41 -2.43 -2.27
C ALA A 130 15.60 -3.61 -2.83
N ALA A 131 15.67 -3.83 -4.14
CA ALA A 131 15.00 -4.96 -4.79
C ALA A 131 15.48 -6.32 -4.25
N ARG A 132 16.80 -6.47 -4.05
CA ARG A 132 17.37 -7.70 -3.47
C ARG A 132 16.96 -7.90 -2.01
N ALA A 133 16.90 -6.82 -1.23
CA ALA A 133 16.46 -6.88 0.16
C ALA A 133 14.98 -7.26 0.26
N TRP A 134 14.13 -6.67 -0.58
CA TRP A 134 12.72 -7.03 -0.70
C TRP A 134 12.55 -8.51 -1.05
N SER A 135 13.24 -8.96 -2.10
CA SER A 135 13.27 -10.35 -2.56
C SER A 135 13.71 -11.32 -1.46
N HIS A 136 14.76 -10.97 -0.70
CA HIS A 136 15.22 -11.77 0.43
C HIS A 136 14.17 -11.88 1.55
N PHE A 137 13.49 -10.78 1.87
CA PHE A 137 12.45 -10.76 2.90
C PHE A 137 11.22 -11.57 2.51
N TYR A 138 10.70 -11.38 1.29
CA TYR A 138 9.53 -12.10 0.77
C TYR A 138 9.85 -13.49 0.24
N LYS A 139 11.14 -13.86 0.17
CA LYS A 139 11.64 -15.17 -0.24
C LYS A 139 11.14 -15.60 -1.62
N ASP A 140 11.08 -14.66 -2.56
CA ASP A 140 10.63 -14.91 -3.94
C ASP A 140 11.68 -15.62 -4.82
N GLY A 141 12.89 -15.84 -4.28
CA GLY A 141 13.99 -16.55 -4.95
C GLY A 141 14.90 -15.69 -5.83
N ASN A 142 14.66 -14.37 -5.91
CA ASN A 142 15.34 -13.49 -6.87
C ASN A 142 16.58 -12.75 -6.31
N ALA A 143 16.87 -12.82 -5.01
CA ALA A 143 17.82 -11.92 -4.34
C ALA A 143 19.27 -12.03 -4.85
N GLY A 144 19.65 -13.22 -5.34
CA GLY A 144 20.96 -13.47 -5.92
C GLY A 144 21.12 -12.93 -7.35
N ALA A 145 20.02 -12.73 -8.08
CA ALA A 145 20.07 -12.35 -9.49
C ALA A 145 20.52 -10.89 -9.66
N PRO A 146 21.38 -10.58 -10.65
CA PRO A 146 21.70 -9.20 -11.01
C PRO A 146 20.57 -8.50 -11.76
N THR A 147 19.77 -9.27 -12.50
CA THR A 147 18.66 -8.79 -13.30
C THR A 147 17.56 -9.85 -13.36
N LEU A 148 16.32 -9.41 -13.58
CA LEU A 148 15.18 -10.29 -13.83
C LEU A 148 14.60 -10.02 -15.21
N ARG A 149 14.15 -11.08 -15.89
CA ARG A 149 13.29 -10.91 -17.07
C ARG A 149 11.90 -10.49 -16.58
N ASN A 150 11.39 -9.39 -17.11
CA ASN A 150 10.02 -8.97 -16.89
C ASN A 150 9.11 -9.68 -17.89
N ASP A 151 8.60 -10.85 -17.54
CA ASP A 151 7.59 -11.57 -18.31
C ASP A 151 6.20 -10.90 -18.22
N GLY A 152 6.01 -9.99 -17.27
CA GLY A 152 4.79 -9.21 -17.06
C GLY A 152 4.73 -7.84 -17.77
N ALA A 153 5.72 -7.46 -18.58
CA ALA A 153 5.82 -6.07 -19.11
C ALA A 153 4.57 -5.57 -19.87
N VAL A 154 3.73 -6.48 -20.39
CA VAL A 154 2.50 -6.18 -21.12
C VAL A 154 1.27 -6.96 -20.61
N GLY A 155 1.37 -7.62 -19.46
CA GLY A 155 0.27 -8.41 -18.89
C GLY A 155 0.65 -9.15 -17.62
N PHE A 156 -0.23 -10.04 -17.16
CA PHE A 156 0.01 -10.84 -15.95
C PHE A 156 1.20 -11.80 -16.16
N SER A 157 2.18 -11.69 -15.27
CA SER A 157 3.32 -12.61 -15.16
C SER A 157 2.86 -14.00 -14.73
N ARG A 158 3.78 -14.97 -14.76
CA ARG A 158 3.49 -16.30 -14.19
C ARG A 158 3.20 -16.22 -12.69
N ALA A 159 3.87 -15.33 -11.96
CA ALA A 159 3.69 -15.17 -10.53
C ALA A 159 2.30 -14.62 -10.20
N ASP A 160 1.83 -13.60 -10.93
CA ASP A 160 0.49 -13.04 -10.70
C ASP A 160 -0.60 -14.09 -10.88
N ARG A 161 -0.50 -14.88 -11.95
CA ARG A 161 -1.47 -15.94 -12.25
C ARG A 161 -1.50 -17.02 -11.16
N ALA A 162 -0.39 -17.23 -10.47
CA ALA A 162 -0.33 -18.16 -9.34
C ALA A 162 -0.93 -17.57 -8.05
N ASN A 163 -0.98 -16.25 -7.94
CA ASN A 163 -1.54 -15.54 -6.78
C ASN A 163 -3.06 -15.30 -6.86
N GLY A 164 -3.67 -15.56 -8.02
CA GLY A 164 -5.13 -15.55 -8.19
C GLY A 164 -5.64 -14.39 -9.02
N ASP A 165 -6.96 -14.20 -8.98
CA ASP A 165 -7.67 -13.19 -9.76
C ASP A 165 -7.36 -11.77 -9.25
N GLY A 166 -7.47 -10.79 -10.14
CA GLY A 166 -7.18 -9.39 -9.81
C GLY A 166 -6.96 -8.49 -11.01
N TRP A 167 -6.65 -7.22 -10.74
CA TRP A 167 -6.51 -6.16 -11.73
C TRP A 167 -5.06 -5.79 -11.96
N LEU A 168 -4.72 -5.42 -13.19
CA LEU A 168 -3.36 -5.06 -13.55
C LEU A 168 -3.34 -3.87 -14.52
N ILE A 169 -2.42 -2.95 -14.26
CA ILE A 169 -1.97 -1.94 -15.20
C ILE A 169 -0.65 -2.36 -15.83
N ALA A 170 -0.68 -2.78 -17.09
CA ALA A 170 0.53 -3.16 -17.83
C ALA A 170 0.44 -2.74 -19.30
N GLY A 171 1.55 -2.32 -19.89
CA GLY A 171 1.57 -1.82 -21.27
C GLY A 171 0.60 -0.66 -21.53
N GLY A 172 0.28 0.14 -20.51
CA GLY A 172 -0.69 1.25 -20.60
C GLY A 172 -2.15 0.81 -20.72
N GLN A 173 -2.47 -0.40 -20.27
CA GLN A 173 -3.80 -1.02 -20.40
C GLN A 173 -4.31 -1.46 -19.03
N LEU A 174 -5.62 -1.34 -18.83
CA LEU A 174 -6.33 -2.00 -17.73
C LEU A 174 -6.64 -3.44 -18.14
N LEU A 175 -6.20 -4.38 -17.31
CA LEU A 175 -6.39 -5.81 -17.49
C LEU A 175 -7.06 -6.40 -16.26
N HIS A 176 -7.87 -7.43 -16.46
CA HIS A 176 -8.53 -8.18 -15.39
C HIS A 176 -8.23 -9.66 -15.57
N LEU A 177 -7.73 -10.32 -14.53
CA LEU A 177 -7.52 -11.76 -14.49
C LEU A 177 -8.67 -12.38 -13.73
N VAL A 178 -9.45 -13.23 -14.41
CA VAL A 178 -10.58 -13.96 -13.81
C VAL A 178 -10.52 -15.40 -14.25
N ASN A 179 -10.52 -16.33 -13.30
CA ASN A 179 -10.46 -17.78 -13.54
C ASN A 179 -9.34 -18.16 -14.54
N GLY A 180 -8.16 -17.55 -14.39
CA GLY A 180 -7.00 -17.77 -15.25
C GLY A 180 -7.05 -17.11 -16.64
N LYS A 181 -8.15 -16.44 -17.01
CA LYS A 181 -8.30 -15.72 -18.28
C LYS A 181 -8.08 -14.23 -18.10
N THR A 182 -7.34 -13.63 -19.03
CA THR A 182 -7.10 -12.19 -19.03
C THR A 182 -8.10 -11.49 -19.95
N GLU A 183 -8.87 -10.58 -19.38
CA GLU A 183 -9.71 -9.62 -20.10
C GLU A 183 -8.97 -8.28 -20.24
N ARG A 184 -9.09 -7.65 -21.41
CA ARG A 184 -8.49 -6.34 -21.70
C ARG A 184 -9.59 -5.29 -21.76
N LEU A 185 -9.55 -4.34 -20.83
CA LEU A 185 -10.61 -3.36 -20.60
C LEU A 185 -10.31 -2.00 -21.26
N GLY A 186 -9.14 -1.86 -21.88
CA GLY A 186 -8.75 -0.70 -22.70
C GLY A 186 -7.59 0.11 -22.12
N PRO A 187 -7.19 1.19 -22.80
CA PRO A 187 -6.09 2.04 -22.37
C PRO A 187 -6.42 2.84 -21.09
N VAL A 188 -5.39 3.18 -20.32
CA VAL A 188 -5.50 4.10 -19.15
C VAL A 188 -4.98 5.51 -19.42
N PHE A 189 -4.58 5.79 -20.65
CA PHE A 189 -4.27 7.12 -21.15
C PHE A 189 -5.36 7.56 -22.13
N LEU A 190 -5.59 8.88 -22.21
CA LEU A 190 -6.34 9.44 -23.32
C LEU A 190 -5.49 9.25 -24.57
N SER A 191 -6.08 8.68 -25.64
CA SER A 191 -5.49 8.78 -26.98
C SER A 191 -5.34 10.26 -27.29
N THR A 192 -4.11 10.79 -27.17
CA THR A 192 -3.77 12.05 -27.81
C THR A 192 -3.87 11.79 -29.30
N GLU A 193 -4.90 12.37 -29.92
CA GLU A 193 -5.01 12.53 -31.37
C GLU A 193 -3.76 13.21 -31.95
#